data_AF-A0A7S0NGW4-F1
#
_entry.id   AF-A0A7S0NGW4-F1
#
_cell.length_a   1.000
_cell.length_b   1.000
_cell.length_c   1.000
_cell.angle_alpha   90.00
_cell.angle_beta   90.00
_cell.angle_gamma   90.00
#
_symmetry.space_group_name_H-M   'P 1'
#
loop_
_entity.id
_entity.type
_entity.pdbx_description
1 polymer ?
#
loop_
_entity_poly.entity_id
_entity_poly.type
_entity_poly.pdbx_seq_one_letter_code
_entity_poly.pdbx_strand_id
1 'polypeptide(L)'
;GGGAGGGGGGRQLPDNFLLAVEQAQQHFETNPLYWLLHESIYCDANAKDPAARGPSGWAAEKVQASLGDEWQYASNLEAGAPPVQLTGEMVYSWMAEDFAWLRSLKPAAEILAAKSDWGPLYDPAVLGGGKTGEGGEGLNASPTPGSNAGPTSGPPVAALVSYEDVYVERAFSEATAKLLGGRARLWVTNEFQHSGLRDDPTVFERLLAMSKGEVAIPS
;
A
#
# COMPACT_ATOMS: atom_id res chain seq x y z
N GLY A 1 -25.65 55.38 23.61
CA GLY A 1 -26.10 54.00 23.87
C GLY A 1 -26.03 53.27 22.55
N GLY A 2 -25.21 52.23 22.40
CA GLY A 2 -25.57 50.87 22.82
C GLY A 2 -26.19 50.15 21.61
N GLY A 3 -25.68 49.04 21.09
CA GLY A 3 -24.63 48.15 21.56
C GLY A 3 -24.03 47.31 20.44
N ALA A 4 -22.93 46.67 20.80
CA ALA A 4 -22.26 45.64 20.04
C ALA A 4 -23.16 44.40 19.92
N GLY A 5 -23.31 43.88 18.70
CA GLY A 5 -23.77 42.52 18.44
C GLY A 5 -22.59 41.71 17.92
N GLY A 6 -21.94 40.96 18.81
CA GLY A 6 -20.81 40.10 18.47
C GLY A 6 -21.25 38.91 17.62
N GLY A 7 -20.91 38.93 16.34
CA GLY A 7 -20.87 37.73 15.51
C GLY A 7 -19.55 37.00 15.78
N GLY A 8 -19.63 35.77 16.29
CA GLY A 8 -18.47 34.89 16.44
C GLY A 8 -17.89 34.55 15.07
N GLY A 9 -16.98 35.39 14.58
CA GLY A 9 -16.20 35.14 13.38
C GLY A 9 -15.23 34.01 13.66
N GLY A 10 -15.65 32.77 13.38
CA GLY A 10 -14.75 31.62 13.36
C GLY A 10 -13.54 31.94 12.49
N ARG A 11 -12.35 31.69 13.02
CA ARG A 11 -11.09 31.94 12.31
C ARG A 11 -11.11 31.11 11.02
N GLN A 12 -11.19 31.77 9.87
CA GLN A 12 -11.09 31.08 8.59
C GLN A 12 -9.62 30.80 8.27
N LEU A 13 -9.32 29.58 7.82
CA LEU A 13 -7.98 29.22 7.36
C LEU A 13 -7.66 30.01 6.07
N PRO A 14 -6.42 30.51 5.88
CA PRO A 14 -6.05 31.24 4.68
C PRO A 14 -6.18 30.40 3.40
N ASP A 15 -6.67 31.00 2.30
CA ASP A 15 -6.89 30.30 1.03
C ASP A 15 -5.61 29.66 0.47
N ASN A 16 -4.46 30.31 0.62
CA ASN A 16 -3.17 29.76 0.19
C ASN A 16 -2.78 28.50 0.97
N PHE A 17 -3.16 28.42 2.24
CA PHE A 17 -2.97 27.21 3.04
C PHE A 17 -3.91 26.10 2.57
N LEU A 18 -5.18 26.42 2.33
CA LEU A 18 -6.15 25.44 1.82
C LEU A 18 -5.73 24.86 0.46
N LEU A 19 -5.27 25.72 -0.45
CA LEU A 19 -4.73 25.28 -1.75
C LEU A 19 -3.47 24.41 -1.59
N ALA A 20 -2.57 24.77 -0.68
CA ALA A 20 -1.36 23.97 -0.43
C ALA A 20 -1.70 22.60 0.18
N VAL A 21 -2.69 22.54 1.08
CA VAL A 21 -3.20 21.28 1.62
C VAL A 21 -3.85 20.46 0.51
N GLU A 22 -4.74 21.04 -0.29
CA GLU A 22 -5.38 20.37 -1.43
C GLU A 22 -4.34 19.77 -2.39
N GLN A 23 -3.29 20.53 -2.75
CA GLN A 23 -2.19 20.07 -3.59
C GLN A 23 -1.29 19.00 -2.94
N ALA A 24 -1.25 18.92 -1.62
CA ALA A 24 -0.45 17.93 -0.90
C ALA A 24 -1.23 16.62 -0.65
N GLN A 25 -2.57 16.64 -0.75
CA GLN A 25 -3.41 15.47 -0.54
C GLN A 25 -3.42 14.54 -1.77
N GLN A 26 -3.85 13.31 -1.55
CA GLN A 26 -4.12 12.37 -2.65
C GLN A 26 -5.25 12.94 -3.53
N HIS A 27 -4.98 13.17 -4.81
CA HIS A 27 -5.91 13.83 -5.72
C HIS A 27 -6.91 12.83 -6.29
N PHE A 28 -7.91 12.45 -5.50
CA PHE A 28 -8.98 11.54 -5.93
C PHE A 28 -9.88 12.15 -7.02
N GLU A 29 -9.86 13.47 -7.20
CA GLU A 29 -10.55 14.20 -8.27
C GLU A 29 -10.06 13.78 -9.66
N THR A 30 -8.74 13.56 -9.78
CA THR A 30 -8.10 13.22 -11.05
C THR A 30 -7.69 11.74 -11.12
N ASN A 31 -7.62 11.05 -9.98
CA ASN A 31 -7.20 9.65 -9.87
C ASN A 31 -8.20 8.80 -9.05
N PRO A 32 -9.51 8.81 -9.33
CA PRO A 32 -10.51 8.11 -8.53
C PRO A 32 -10.35 6.58 -8.57
N LEU A 33 -9.70 6.06 -9.63
CA LEU A 33 -9.40 4.64 -9.74
C LEU A 33 -8.43 4.14 -8.67
N TYR A 34 -7.55 5.02 -8.15
CA TYR A 34 -6.67 4.66 -7.06
C TYR A 34 -7.49 4.25 -5.83
N TRP A 35 -8.48 5.07 -5.45
CA TRP A 35 -9.39 4.73 -4.35
C TRP A 35 -10.26 3.52 -4.67
N LEU A 36 -10.85 3.48 -5.87
CA LEU A 36 -11.82 2.44 -6.25
C LEU A 36 -11.21 1.03 -6.34
N LEU A 37 -9.96 0.92 -6.79
CA LEU A 37 -9.29 -0.35 -7.06
C LEU A 37 -8.20 -0.68 -6.04
N HIS A 38 -7.95 0.18 -5.05
CA HIS A 38 -6.80 0.07 -4.15
C HIS A 38 -6.61 -1.33 -3.56
N GLU A 39 -7.67 -1.88 -2.95
CA GLU A 39 -7.58 -3.17 -2.27
C GLU A 39 -7.64 -4.39 -3.21
N SER A 40 -7.99 -4.19 -4.48
CA SER A 40 -8.10 -5.30 -5.45
C SER A 40 -6.76 -5.99 -5.68
N ILE A 41 -5.64 -5.29 -5.45
CA ILE A 41 -4.29 -5.83 -5.60
C ILE A 41 -3.95 -6.91 -4.55
N TYR A 42 -4.74 -7.00 -3.47
CA TYR A 42 -4.57 -8.00 -2.41
C TYR A 42 -5.45 -9.23 -2.60
N CYS A 43 -6.40 -9.20 -3.53
CA CYS A 43 -7.43 -10.23 -3.71
C CYS A 43 -6.95 -11.32 -4.69
N ASP A 44 -6.11 -12.23 -4.24
CA ASP A 44 -5.56 -13.32 -5.06
C ASP A 44 -6.19 -14.68 -4.72
N ALA A 45 -6.89 -15.29 -5.67
CA ALA A 45 -7.43 -16.64 -5.49
C ALA A 45 -6.34 -17.70 -5.22
N ASN A 46 -5.09 -17.45 -5.61
CA ASN A 46 -3.94 -18.32 -5.34
C ASN A 46 -3.28 -18.06 -3.98
N ALA A 47 -3.69 -17.04 -3.23
CA ALA A 47 -3.13 -16.75 -1.90
C ALA A 47 -3.26 -17.97 -0.99
N LYS A 48 -2.37 -18.22 -0.03
CA LYS A 48 -2.58 -19.33 0.92
C LYS A 48 -3.58 -18.97 2.02
N ASP A 49 -3.54 -17.72 2.46
CA ASP A 49 -4.50 -17.21 3.42
C ASP A 49 -5.90 -17.19 2.79
N PRO A 50 -6.87 -17.95 3.34
CA PRO A 50 -8.25 -17.90 2.87
C PRO A 50 -8.85 -16.48 2.92
N ALA A 51 -8.40 -15.62 3.84
CA ALA A 51 -8.84 -14.23 3.92
C ALA A 51 -8.38 -13.40 2.72
N ALA A 52 -7.26 -13.75 2.09
CA ALA A 52 -6.73 -13.08 0.89
C ALA A 52 -7.32 -13.64 -0.43
N ARG A 53 -8.05 -14.76 -0.39
CA ARG A 53 -8.74 -15.34 -1.57
C ARG A 53 -10.13 -14.76 -1.81
N GLY A 54 -10.65 -14.04 -0.83
CA GLY A 54 -12.03 -13.59 -0.79
C GLY A 54 -12.18 -12.09 -1.08
N PRO A 55 -13.31 -11.51 -0.66
CA PRO A 55 -13.49 -10.07 -0.75
C PRO A 55 -12.50 -9.33 0.14
N SER A 56 -11.94 -8.22 -0.36
CA SER A 56 -11.15 -7.32 0.50
C SER A 56 -12.02 -6.81 1.64
N GLY A 57 -13.27 -6.44 1.33
CA GLY A 57 -14.30 -6.02 2.26
C GLY A 57 -13.81 -4.92 3.19
N TRP A 58 -13.16 -3.89 2.63
CA TRP A 58 -12.54 -2.79 3.37
C TRP A 58 -11.56 -3.32 4.42
N ALA A 59 -10.57 -4.08 3.96
CA ALA A 59 -9.57 -4.73 4.79
C ALA A 59 -8.81 -3.73 5.67
N ALA A 60 -8.38 -2.60 5.11
CA ALA A 60 -7.69 -1.56 5.87
C ALA A 60 -8.57 -1.00 6.98
N GLU A 61 -9.85 -0.73 6.69
CA GLU A 61 -10.82 -0.21 7.67
C GLU A 61 -11.06 -1.21 8.81
N LYS A 62 -11.23 -2.51 8.49
CA LYS A 62 -11.40 -3.57 9.49
C LYS A 62 -10.17 -3.73 10.37
N VAL A 63 -8.97 -3.69 9.77
CA VAL A 63 -7.72 -3.77 10.53
C VAL A 63 -7.61 -2.56 11.45
N GLN A 64 -7.83 -1.33 10.95
CA GLN A 64 -7.83 -0.12 11.77
C GLN A 64 -8.79 -0.23 12.96
N ALA A 65 -10.03 -0.68 12.71
CA ALA A 65 -11.03 -0.88 13.76
C ALA A 65 -10.60 -1.92 14.83
N SER A 66 -9.71 -2.84 14.49
CA SER A 66 -9.19 -3.85 15.42
C SER A 66 -8.01 -3.39 16.28
N LEU A 67 -7.36 -2.26 15.92
CA LEU A 67 -6.16 -1.76 16.61
C LEU A 67 -6.47 -0.92 17.87
N GLY A 68 -7.75 -0.65 18.14
CA GLY A 68 -8.20 0.04 19.37
C GLY A 68 -8.31 1.56 19.24
N ASP A 69 -8.68 2.21 20.35
CA ASP A 69 -9.08 3.63 20.38
C ASP A 69 -7.97 4.59 19.96
N GLU A 70 -6.70 4.24 20.17
CA GLU A 70 -5.56 5.06 19.76
C GLU A 70 -5.46 5.23 18.24
N TRP A 71 -6.06 4.33 17.46
CA TRP A 71 -6.10 4.36 15.99
C TRP A 71 -7.36 5.02 15.43
N GLN A 72 -8.30 5.42 16.29
CA GLN A 72 -9.50 6.15 15.88
C GLN A 72 -9.15 7.61 15.59
N TYR A 73 -9.07 7.96 14.29
CA TYR A 73 -8.67 9.31 13.88
C TYR A 73 -9.64 10.38 14.39
N ALA A 74 -10.96 10.12 14.34
CA ALA A 74 -11.98 11.11 14.65
C ALA A 74 -11.94 11.60 16.10
N SER A 75 -11.56 10.74 17.05
CA SER A 75 -11.40 11.10 18.46
C SER A 75 -10.07 11.81 18.78
N ASN A 76 -9.09 11.71 17.87
CA ASN A 76 -7.73 12.22 18.08
C ASN A 76 -7.48 13.59 17.44
N LEU A 77 -8.53 14.28 16.96
CA LEU A 77 -8.44 15.63 16.38
C LEU A 77 -8.51 16.75 17.42
N GLU A 78 -8.90 16.43 18.66
CA GLU A 78 -9.11 17.41 19.73
C GLU A 78 -7.81 17.83 20.44
N ALA A 79 -7.79 19.06 20.95
CA ALA A 79 -6.64 19.56 21.70
C ALA A 79 -6.39 18.73 22.97
N GLY A 80 -5.19 18.16 23.09
CA GLY A 80 -4.82 17.28 24.21
C GLY A 80 -5.12 15.80 24.00
N ALA A 81 -5.66 15.42 22.84
CA ALA A 81 -5.79 14.02 22.44
C ALA A 81 -4.41 13.40 22.09
N PRO A 82 -4.28 12.07 22.09
CA PRO A 82 -3.10 11.38 21.57
C PRO A 82 -2.81 11.77 20.11
N PRO A 83 -1.56 11.66 19.65
CA PRO A 83 -1.22 11.90 18.24
C PRO A 83 -2.07 11.05 17.29
N VAL A 84 -2.49 11.66 16.17
CA VAL A 84 -3.13 10.93 15.08
C VAL A 84 -2.13 9.92 14.51
N GLN A 85 -2.52 8.65 14.50
CA GLN A 85 -1.72 7.58 13.92
C GLN A 85 -1.80 7.64 12.38
N LEU A 86 -0.67 7.42 11.71
CA LEU A 86 -0.60 7.41 10.26
C LEU A 86 -0.76 5.97 9.75
N THR A 87 -1.69 5.77 8.82
CA THR A 87 -2.01 4.44 8.28
C THR A 87 -1.38 4.17 6.91
N GLY A 88 -0.42 5.01 6.50
CA GLY A 88 0.19 4.95 5.18
C GLY A 88 -0.79 5.30 4.05
N GLU A 89 -0.63 4.68 2.88
CA GLU A 89 -1.46 4.95 1.69
C GLU A 89 -2.78 4.16 1.63
N MET A 90 -3.31 3.72 2.78
CA MET A 90 -4.55 2.95 2.82
C MET A 90 -5.78 3.80 2.50
N VAL A 91 -6.80 3.16 1.91
CA VAL A 91 -8.08 3.79 1.59
C VAL A 91 -9.21 3.22 2.44
N TYR A 92 -10.23 4.04 2.70
CA TYR A 92 -11.37 3.66 3.54
C TYR A 92 -12.70 3.95 2.86
N SER A 93 -13.76 3.24 3.26
CA SER A 93 -15.10 3.42 2.71
C SER A 93 -15.67 4.80 3.01
N TRP A 94 -15.38 5.31 4.22
CA TRP A 94 -15.83 6.62 4.71
C TRP A 94 -15.21 7.78 3.94
N MET A 95 -14.10 7.58 3.21
CA MET A 95 -13.53 8.65 2.37
C MET A 95 -14.54 9.17 1.34
N ALA A 96 -15.50 8.33 0.89
CA ALA A 96 -16.56 8.79 0.01
C ALA A 96 -17.55 9.76 0.68
N GLU A 97 -17.56 9.88 2.00
CA GLU A 97 -18.40 10.84 2.73
C GLU A 97 -17.75 12.23 2.74
N ASP A 98 -16.42 12.26 2.92
CA ASP A 98 -15.60 13.49 2.98
C ASP A 98 -15.26 14.03 1.58
N PHE A 99 -14.86 13.15 0.65
CA PHE A 99 -14.50 13.54 -0.71
C PHE A 99 -15.74 13.49 -1.61
N ALA A 100 -16.30 14.67 -1.90
CA ALA A 100 -17.54 14.82 -2.65
C ALA A 100 -17.56 14.07 -4.01
N TRP A 101 -16.41 14.02 -4.68
CA TRP A 101 -16.24 13.36 -5.99
C TRP A 101 -16.36 11.83 -5.93
N LEU A 102 -16.00 11.24 -4.78
CA LEU A 102 -16.07 9.79 -4.57
C LEU A 102 -17.49 9.30 -4.26
N ARG A 103 -18.39 10.18 -3.81
CA ARG A 103 -19.78 9.82 -3.44
C ARG A 103 -20.52 9.02 -4.50
N SER A 104 -20.41 9.45 -5.76
CA SER A 104 -21.07 8.79 -6.89
C SER A 104 -20.48 7.41 -7.21
N LEU A 105 -19.23 7.18 -6.82
CA LEU A 105 -18.49 5.93 -7.02
C LEU A 105 -18.68 4.94 -5.87
N LYS A 106 -19.15 5.39 -4.69
CA LYS A 106 -19.34 4.53 -3.50
C LYS A 106 -20.11 3.24 -3.80
N PRO A 107 -21.25 3.24 -4.52
CA PRO A 107 -21.96 2.00 -4.82
C PRO A 107 -21.12 1.00 -5.62
N ALA A 108 -20.29 1.47 -6.55
CA ALA A 108 -19.38 0.60 -7.31
C ALA A 108 -18.23 0.08 -6.45
N ALA A 109 -17.70 0.92 -5.56
CA ALA A 109 -16.66 0.52 -4.61
C ALA A 109 -17.15 -0.57 -3.65
N GLU A 110 -18.38 -0.46 -3.13
CA GLU A 110 -18.97 -1.51 -2.28
C GLU A 110 -19.13 -2.85 -3.01
N ILE A 111 -19.49 -2.83 -4.29
CA ILE A 111 -19.56 -4.05 -5.11
C ILE A 111 -18.17 -4.69 -5.25
N LEU A 112 -17.14 -3.89 -5.51
CA LEU A 112 -15.77 -4.38 -5.63
C LEU A 112 -15.23 -4.91 -4.30
N ALA A 113 -15.47 -4.19 -3.20
CA ALA A 113 -15.08 -4.61 -1.86
C ALA A 113 -15.78 -5.91 -1.45
N ALA A 114 -17.02 -6.15 -1.86
CA ALA A 114 -17.77 -7.38 -1.59
C ALA A 114 -17.51 -8.52 -2.59
N LYS A 115 -16.82 -8.26 -3.71
CA LYS A 115 -16.53 -9.27 -4.73
C LYS A 115 -15.67 -10.38 -4.14
N SER A 116 -16.11 -11.63 -4.23
CA SER A 116 -15.45 -12.80 -3.61
C SER A 116 -14.89 -13.80 -4.60
N ASP A 117 -15.24 -13.67 -5.88
CA ASP A 117 -14.84 -14.52 -7.00
C ASP A 117 -13.70 -13.85 -7.81
N TRP A 118 -12.66 -13.39 -7.12
CA TRP A 118 -11.45 -12.90 -7.78
C TRP A 118 -10.73 -14.04 -8.49
N GLY A 119 -10.10 -13.73 -9.61
CA GLY A 119 -9.21 -14.67 -10.28
C GLY A 119 -7.84 -14.71 -9.61
N PRO A 120 -6.97 -15.65 -10.02
CA PRO A 120 -5.56 -15.58 -9.69
C PRO A 120 -4.91 -14.27 -10.13
N LEU A 121 -4.31 -13.52 -9.21
CA LEU A 121 -3.54 -12.31 -9.52
C LEU A 121 -2.11 -12.66 -9.93
N TYR A 122 -1.52 -13.63 -9.23
CA TYR A 122 -0.16 -14.09 -9.48
C TYR A 122 -0.16 -15.52 -9.99
N ASP A 123 0.73 -15.82 -10.94
CA ASP A 123 1.06 -17.18 -11.34
C ASP A 123 2.28 -17.65 -10.53
N PRO A 124 2.10 -18.53 -9.52
CA PRO A 124 3.20 -19.01 -8.71
C PRO A 124 4.21 -19.79 -9.53
N ALA A 125 3.81 -20.47 -10.61
CA ALA A 125 4.73 -21.24 -11.45
C ALA A 125 5.70 -20.31 -12.20
N VAL A 126 5.24 -19.12 -12.61
CA VAL A 126 6.08 -18.08 -13.22
C VAL A 126 6.98 -17.43 -12.18
N LEU A 127 6.43 -17.04 -11.03
CA LEU A 127 7.22 -16.41 -9.96
C LEU A 127 8.25 -17.36 -9.35
N GLY A 128 8.17 -18.66 -9.67
CA GLY A 128 9.19 -19.66 -9.42
C GLY A 128 8.77 -20.78 -8.46
N GLY A 129 7.56 -20.74 -7.92
CA GLY A 129 6.98 -21.86 -7.19
C GLY A 129 7.13 -23.16 -7.99
N GLY A 130 8.03 -24.03 -7.55
CA GLY A 130 8.25 -25.32 -8.18
C GLY A 130 6.93 -26.09 -8.26
N LYS A 131 6.82 -26.98 -9.27
CA LYS A 131 5.67 -27.87 -9.44
C LYS A 131 5.24 -28.44 -8.09
N THR A 132 3.98 -28.19 -7.73
CA THR A 132 3.29 -28.81 -6.60
C THR A 132 3.13 -30.31 -6.89
N GLY A 133 4.19 -31.08 -6.72
CA GLY A 133 4.04 -32.44 -6.23
C GLY A 133 3.44 -32.35 -4.83
N GLU A 134 2.52 -33.25 -4.49
CA GLU A 134 1.88 -33.36 -3.18
C GLU A 134 2.94 -33.17 -2.06
N GLY A 135 2.98 -31.98 -1.44
CA GLY A 135 3.89 -31.66 -0.33
C GLY A 135 5.01 -30.63 -0.56
N GLY A 136 5.12 -29.94 -1.69
CA GLY A 136 6.18 -28.93 -1.92
C GLY A 136 5.92 -27.51 -1.37
N GLU A 137 6.87 -26.93 -0.64
CA GLU A 137 6.86 -25.55 -0.12
C GLU A 137 7.02 -24.51 -1.26
N GLY A 138 5.91 -24.06 -1.84
CA GLY A 138 5.89 -22.94 -2.80
C GLY A 138 6.03 -21.55 -2.14
N LEU A 139 6.22 -20.51 -2.97
CA LEU A 139 6.41 -19.09 -2.64
C LEU A 139 5.49 -18.49 -1.55
N ASN A 140 4.31 -19.06 -1.36
CA ASN A 140 3.35 -18.66 -0.34
C ASN A 140 3.54 -19.41 0.99
N ALA A 141 4.69 -20.04 1.26
CA ALA A 141 4.97 -20.67 2.56
C ALA A 141 5.33 -19.61 3.61
N SER A 142 4.74 -19.71 4.80
CA SER A 142 5.36 -19.10 5.99
C SER A 142 6.80 -19.60 6.05
N PRO A 143 7.79 -18.72 6.23
CA PRO A 143 9.18 -19.14 6.21
C PRO A 143 9.40 -20.16 7.34
N THR A 144 9.65 -21.41 6.96
CA THR A 144 10.14 -22.43 7.87
C THR A 144 11.54 -22.00 8.30
N PRO A 145 11.81 -21.77 9.61
CA PRO A 145 13.13 -21.35 10.05
C PRO A 145 14.18 -22.40 9.63
N GLY A 146 15.01 -22.06 8.64
CA GLY A 146 16.10 -22.90 8.14
C GLY A 146 15.95 -23.49 6.73
N SER A 147 14.83 -23.32 6.01
CA SER A 147 14.73 -23.72 4.59
C SER A 147 15.08 -22.55 3.66
N ASN A 148 16.30 -22.55 3.13
CA ASN A 148 16.76 -21.55 2.13
C ASN A 148 16.43 -21.94 0.68
N ALA A 149 15.63 -22.99 0.46
CA ALA A 149 15.37 -23.52 -0.88
C ALA A 149 14.13 -22.85 -1.51
N GLY A 150 14.21 -21.55 -1.77
CA GLY A 150 13.23 -20.91 -2.63
C GLY A 150 13.43 -21.30 -4.11
N PRO A 151 12.53 -20.84 -4.99
CA PRO A 151 12.58 -21.12 -6.42
C PRO A 151 13.92 -20.89 -7.13
N THR A 152 14.37 -21.88 -7.89
CA THR A 152 15.60 -21.78 -8.72
C THR A 152 15.35 -21.30 -10.15
N SER A 153 14.09 -21.12 -10.55
CA SER A 153 13.70 -20.66 -11.90
C SER A 153 12.59 -19.60 -11.82
N GLY A 154 12.45 -18.79 -12.86
CA GLY A 154 11.50 -17.67 -12.93
C GLY A 154 12.12 -16.42 -13.57
N PRO A 155 11.35 -15.35 -13.82
CA PRO A 155 11.89 -14.14 -14.42
C PRO A 155 12.91 -13.48 -13.50
N PRO A 156 13.90 -12.73 -14.03
CA PRO A 156 14.76 -11.91 -13.22
C PRO A 156 13.94 -10.84 -12.49
N VAL A 157 14.28 -10.58 -11.23
CA VAL A 157 13.58 -9.58 -10.40
C VAL A 157 14.61 -8.59 -9.89
N ALA A 158 14.31 -7.30 -10.04
CA ALA A 158 15.06 -6.20 -9.43
C ALA A 158 14.08 -5.30 -8.70
N ALA A 159 14.46 -4.82 -7.52
CA ALA A 159 13.63 -3.94 -6.71
C ALA A 159 14.45 -2.84 -6.04
N LEU A 160 13.87 -1.65 -5.98
CA LEU A 160 14.33 -0.55 -5.13
C LEU A 160 13.73 -0.77 -3.73
N VAL A 161 14.56 -0.65 -2.71
CA VAL A 161 14.11 -0.67 -1.32
C VAL A 161 14.65 0.57 -0.63
N SER A 162 13.75 1.48 -0.28
CA SER A 162 14.09 2.67 0.49
C SER A 162 14.50 2.27 1.91
N TYR A 163 15.64 2.77 2.37
CA TYR A 163 16.26 2.35 3.63
C TYR A 163 15.42 2.73 4.85
N GLU A 164 14.80 3.91 4.82
CA GLU A 164 13.91 4.48 5.84
C GLU A 164 12.57 4.86 5.20
N ASP A 165 11.91 3.87 4.58
CA ASP A 165 10.57 4.06 4.03
C ASP A 165 9.53 4.17 5.15
N VAL A 166 8.80 5.28 5.19
CA VAL A 166 7.76 5.55 6.19
C VAL A 166 6.47 4.74 5.97
N TYR A 167 6.33 4.08 4.81
CA TYR A 167 5.15 3.29 4.45
C TYR A 167 5.41 1.78 4.48
N VAL A 168 6.59 1.33 4.02
CA VAL A 168 6.90 -0.10 3.89
C VAL A 168 8.23 -0.44 4.57
N GLU A 169 8.16 -1.08 5.73
CA GLU A 169 9.36 -1.42 6.49
C GLU A 169 10.32 -2.34 5.70
N ARG A 170 11.59 -1.94 5.66
CA ARG A 170 12.66 -2.62 4.91
C ARG A 170 12.72 -4.13 5.16
N ALA A 171 12.54 -4.55 6.41
CA ALA A 171 12.62 -5.95 6.81
C ALA A 171 11.57 -6.82 6.08
N PHE A 172 10.36 -6.31 5.85
CA PHE A 172 9.32 -7.02 5.11
C PHE A 172 9.62 -7.08 3.60
N SER A 173 10.18 -6.01 3.03
CA SER A 173 10.65 -5.99 1.64
C SER A 173 11.76 -7.03 1.40
N GLU A 174 12.75 -7.09 2.30
CA GLU A 174 13.83 -8.08 2.25
C GLU A 174 13.30 -9.52 2.46
N ALA A 175 12.35 -9.71 3.37
CA ALA A 175 11.72 -11.02 3.58
C ALA A 175 10.97 -11.48 2.33
N THR A 176 10.21 -10.60 1.69
CA THR A 176 9.50 -10.87 0.43
C THR A 176 10.48 -11.24 -0.69
N ALA A 177 11.61 -10.54 -0.78
CA ALA A 177 12.66 -10.84 -1.75
C ALA A 177 13.27 -12.23 -1.55
N LYS A 178 13.43 -12.67 -0.30
CA LYS A 178 13.92 -14.03 0.04
C LYS A 178 12.95 -15.12 -0.40
N LEU A 179 11.63 -14.87 -0.33
CA LEU A 179 10.62 -15.82 -0.81
C LEU A 179 10.87 -16.18 -2.28
N LEU A 180 11.35 -15.23 -3.10
CA LEU A 180 11.68 -15.46 -4.51
C LEU A 180 12.94 -16.30 -4.77
N GLY A 181 13.45 -17.02 -3.76
CA GLY A 181 14.62 -17.91 -3.88
C GLY A 181 15.94 -17.16 -4.03
N GLY A 182 16.04 -15.97 -3.45
CA GLY A 182 17.25 -15.13 -3.53
C GLY A 182 17.54 -14.58 -4.93
N ARG A 183 16.62 -14.74 -5.89
CA ARG A 183 16.77 -14.21 -7.26
C ARG A 183 16.51 -12.71 -7.35
N ALA A 184 15.78 -12.14 -6.39
CA ALA A 184 15.48 -10.72 -6.35
C ALA A 184 16.75 -9.92 -6.02
N ARG A 185 17.13 -9.05 -6.96
CA ARG A 185 18.27 -8.13 -6.85
C ARG A 185 17.79 -6.84 -6.20
N LEU A 186 18.13 -6.63 -4.93
CA LEU A 186 17.68 -5.47 -4.16
C LEU A 186 18.70 -4.33 -4.23
N TRP A 187 18.26 -3.16 -4.68
CA TRP A 187 18.99 -1.92 -4.48
C TRP A 187 18.43 -1.23 -3.24
N VAL A 188 19.12 -1.42 -2.10
CA VAL A 188 18.78 -0.75 -0.85
C VAL A 188 19.47 0.61 -0.82
N THR A 189 18.73 1.70 -0.62
CA THR A 189 19.29 3.05 -0.66
C THR A 189 18.49 4.05 0.18
N ASN A 190 19.16 5.09 0.66
CA ASN A 190 18.53 6.26 1.29
C ASN A 190 18.41 7.45 0.34
N GLU A 191 18.78 7.30 -0.93
CA GLU A 191 18.69 8.35 -1.96
C GLU A 191 17.24 8.68 -2.34
N PHE A 192 16.34 7.70 -2.20
CA PHE A 192 14.93 7.83 -2.59
C PHE A 192 14.01 7.43 -1.45
N GLN A 193 12.87 8.13 -1.36
CA GLN A 193 11.74 7.76 -0.51
C GLN A 193 10.79 6.82 -1.28
N HIS A 194 9.64 6.49 -0.68
CA HIS A 194 8.62 5.60 -1.23
C HIS A 194 8.24 5.89 -2.70
N SER A 195 8.27 7.16 -3.09
CA SER A 195 7.95 7.64 -4.45
C SER A 195 9.10 7.63 -5.45
N GLY A 196 10.22 6.96 -5.18
CA GLY A 196 11.46 7.07 -5.97
C GLY A 196 11.30 6.93 -7.49
N LEU A 197 10.40 6.06 -7.97
CA LEU A 197 10.13 5.89 -9.41
C LEU A 197 9.52 7.14 -10.06
N ARG A 198 8.73 7.92 -9.31
CA ARG A 198 8.13 9.18 -9.75
C ARG A 198 9.13 10.34 -9.65
N ASP A 199 9.96 10.31 -8.62
CA ASP A 199 10.87 11.40 -8.28
C ASP A 199 12.05 11.47 -9.26
N ASP A 200 12.54 10.33 -9.74
CA ASP A 200 13.65 10.25 -10.68
C ASP A 200 13.46 9.13 -11.72
N PRO A 201 13.36 9.45 -13.03
CA PRO A 201 13.16 8.45 -14.08
C PRO A 201 14.35 7.47 -14.22
N THR A 202 15.56 7.86 -13.78
CA THR A 202 16.75 7.00 -13.84
C THR A 202 16.64 5.77 -12.94
N VAL A 203 15.76 5.81 -11.92
CA VAL A 203 15.44 4.66 -11.08
C VAL A 203 14.93 3.50 -11.94
N PHE A 204 14.02 3.75 -12.89
CA PHE A 204 13.52 2.70 -13.78
C PHE A 204 14.62 2.10 -14.65
N GLU A 205 15.45 2.95 -15.26
CA GLU A 205 16.55 2.52 -16.13
C GLU A 205 17.52 1.62 -15.37
N ARG A 206 17.85 2.00 -14.14
CA ARG A 206 18.71 1.21 -13.27
C ARG A 206 18.09 -0.13 -12.89
N LEU A 207 16.82 -0.15 -12.48
CA LEU A 207 16.11 -1.41 -12.15
C LEU A 207 16.04 -2.34 -13.37
N LEU A 208 15.82 -1.79 -14.56
CA LEU A 208 15.83 -2.56 -15.81
C LEU A 208 17.21 -3.15 -16.09
N ALA A 209 18.28 -2.36 -15.99
CA ALA A 209 19.65 -2.84 -16.17
C ALA A 209 20.05 -3.89 -15.11
N MET A 210 19.62 -3.69 -13.86
CA MET A 210 19.77 -4.67 -12.78
C MET A 210 19.05 -5.97 -13.11
N SER A 211 17.83 -5.94 -13.67
CA SER A 211 17.10 -7.16 -14.06
C SER A 211 17.84 -7.94 -15.16
N LYS A 212 18.53 -7.25 -16.06
CA LYS A 212 19.33 -7.84 -17.15
C LYS A 212 20.72 -8.31 -16.71
N GLY A 213 21.18 -7.87 -15.54
CA GLY A 213 22.53 -8.16 -15.04
C GLY A 213 23.61 -7.27 -15.64
N GLU A 214 23.22 -6.13 -16.20
CA GLU A 214 24.12 -5.16 -16.81
C GLU A 214 24.78 -4.25 -15.77
N VAL A 215 24.20 -4.17 -14.56
CA VAL A 215 24.67 -3.33 -13.46
C VAL A 215 24.80 -4.18 -12.19
N ALA A 216 25.91 -4.00 -11.48
CA ALA A 216 26.13 -4.62 -10.19
C ALA A 216 25.22 -3.99 -9.11
N ILE A 217 24.72 -4.82 -8.21
CA ILE A 217 24.01 -4.36 -7.02
C ILE A 217 25.05 -3.72 -6.09
N PRO A 218 24.89 -2.45 -5.66
CA PRO A 218 25.73 -1.89 -4.63
C PRO A 218 25.61 -2.75 -3.36
N SER A 219 26.76 -3.20 -2.83
CA SER A 219 26.85 -3.92 -1.56
C SER A 219 26.43 -3.07 -0.39
#